data_AF-A0A524GZH8-F1
#
_entry.id   AF-A0A524GZH8-F1
#
_cell.length_a   1.000
_cell.length_b   1.000
_cell.length_c   1.000
_cell.angle_alpha   90.00
_cell.angle_beta   90.00
_cell.angle_gamma   90.00
#
_symmetry.space_group_name_H-M   'P 1'
#
loop_
_entity.id
_entity.type
_entity.pdbx_description
1 polymer ?
#
loop_
_entity_poly.entity_id
_entity_poly.type
_entity_poly.pdbx_seq_one_letter_code
_entity_poly.pdbx_strand_id
1 'polypeptide(L)'
;MSRSVQRIAIAVILLGVLGAGTAWYLLGRNQPAMGFRTVPVKRGELMVAISATGTVEPEEVIDVGAQIAVQIMSFGKDAGGRTVDYGSVVAEGTVLAKIDDSLYAADAAQAEAQVQSGRATLQRAEADLGQLRAKLQQTERDWQRAQKLGPSEALAEASYDAYKSAYESATANLAVGQAAILQARAGLAQAEALLRRARRNLSYCTITSPVKGVIIDRRVNIGQT
;
A
#
# COMPACT_ATOMS: atom_id res chain seq x y z
N MET A 1 91.79 48.93 78.48
CA MET A 1 92.01 49.87 77.34
C MET A 1 90.86 50.87 77.29
N SER A 2 91.14 52.12 76.90
CA SER A 2 90.42 53.36 77.26
C SER A 2 88.88 53.40 77.05
N ARG A 3 88.18 54.15 77.92
CA ARG A 3 86.71 54.35 77.99
C ARG A 3 86.07 54.93 76.70
N SER A 4 86.87 55.33 75.71
CA SER A 4 86.42 55.92 74.45
C SER A 4 85.92 54.87 73.43
N VAL A 5 86.47 53.64 73.47
CA VAL A 5 86.11 52.57 72.52
C VAL A 5 84.73 51.96 72.85
N GLN A 6 84.35 51.91 74.13
CA GLN A 6 83.03 51.42 74.57
C GLN A 6 81.88 52.33 74.11
N ARG A 7 82.08 53.66 74.08
CA ARG A 7 81.03 54.60 73.64
C ARG A 7 80.76 54.52 72.13
N ILE A 8 81.80 54.27 71.34
CA ILE A 8 81.68 54.10 69.88
C ILE A 8 80.99 52.77 69.56
N ALA A 9 81.33 51.69 70.26
CA ALA A 9 80.68 50.39 70.08
C ALA A 9 79.17 50.44 70.40
N ILE A 10 78.78 51.15 71.47
CA ILE A 10 77.37 51.30 71.85
C ILE A 10 76.59 52.13 70.81
N ALA A 11 77.20 53.18 70.26
CA ALA A 11 76.57 54.01 69.22
C ALA A 11 76.33 53.21 67.92
N VAL A 12 77.28 52.36 67.51
CA VAL A 12 77.13 51.51 66.31
C VAL A 12 76.04 50.45 66.50
N ILE A 13 75.93 49.87 67.70
CA ILE A 13 74.85 48.91 68.00
C ILE A 13 73.48 49.59 67.99
N LEU A 14 73.35 50.79 68.56
CA LEU A 14 72.10 51.56 68.53
C LEU A 14 71.68 51.93 67.10
N LEU A 15 72.64 52.33 66.25
CA LEU A 15 72.39 52.63 64.84
C LEU A 15 72.01 51.37 64.05
N GLY A 16 72.61 50.22 64.36
CA GLY A 16 72.24 48.93 63.81
C GLY A 16 70.82 48.49 64.19
N VAL A 17 70.41 48.71 65.45
CA VAL A 17 69.05 48.38 65.92
C VAL A 17 68.00 49.32 65.32
N LEU A 18 68.31 50.62 65.20
CA LEU A 18 67.45 51.59 64.51
C LEU A 18 67.34 51.29 63.00
N GLY A 19 68.43 50.90 62.36
CA GLY A 19 68.45 50.47 60.96
C GLY A 19 67.65 49.18 60.73
N ALA A 20 67.80 48.19 61.62
CA ALA A 20 67.05 46.95 61.54
C ALA A 20 65.55 47.14 61.83
N GLY A 21 65.20 47.99 62.81
CA GLY A 21 63.82 48.30 63.15
C GLY A 21 63.07 49.06 62.04
N THR A 22 63.75 50.02 61.40
CA THR A 22 63.19 50.77 60.26
C THR A 22 63.05 49.89 59.01
N ALA A 23 64.04 49.03 58.74
CA ALA A 23 63.96 48.05 57.64
C ALA A 23 62.81 47.06 57.84
N TRP A 24 62.58 46.56 59.07
CA TRP A 24 61.49 45.63 59.35
C TRP A 24 60.11 46.28 59.23
N TYR A 25 59.96 47.53 59.70
CA TYR A 25 58.71 48.28 59.59
C TYR A 25 58.34 48.62 58.14
N LEU A 26 59.34 48.90 57.29
CA LEU A 26 59.14 49.17 55.87
C LEU A 26 58.87 47.90 55.04
N LEU A 27 59.50 46.76 55.39
CA LEU A 27 59.24 45.47 54.71
C LEU A 27 57.91 44.82 55.14
N GLY A 28 57.43 45.07 56.36
CA GLY A 28 56.16 44.51 56.86
C GLY A 28 54.89 45.11 56.23
N ARG A 29 55.01 46.21 55.45
CA ARG A 29 53.86 46.94 54.89
C ARG A 29 53.42 46.46 53.50
N ASN A 30 54.13 45.50 52.92
CA ASN A 30 53.91 45.03 51.54
C ASN A 30 53.26 43.64 51.50
N GLN A 31 52.16 43.45 52.23
CA GLN A 31 51.24 42.35 51.90
C GLN A 31 50.41 42.78 50.69
N PRO A 32 50.55 42.13 49.51
CA PRO A 32 49.75 42.50 48.36
C PRO A 32 48.28 42.24 48.69
N ALA A 33 47.49 43.32 48.74
CA ALA A 33 46.05 43.23 48.94
C ALA A 33 45.46 42.36 47.82
N MET A 34 44.89 41.20 48.19
CA MET A 34 44.24 40.31 47.24
C MET A 34 43.12 41.06 46.51
N GLY A 35 43.34 41.35 45.23
CA GLY A 35 42.34 41.96 44.37
C GLY A 35 41.35 40.90 43.88
N PHE A 36 40.09 41.01 44.26
CA PHE A 36 39.02 40.15 43.75
C PHE A 36 38.35 40.80 42.54
N ARG A 37 38.14 40.00 41.50
CA ARG A 37 37.34 40.42 40.35
C ARG A 37 35.86 40.15 40.64
N THR A 38 35.08 41.22 40.83
CA THR A 38 33.63 41.13 41.06
C THR A 38 32.85 41.59 39.83
N VAL A 39 31.62 41.09 39.69
CA VAL A 39 30.68 41.45 38.62
C VAL A 39 29.31 41.73 39.24
N PRO A 40 28.58 42.79 38.82
CA PRO A 40 27.25 43.11 39.36
C PRO A 40 26.21 42.03 39.00
N VAL A 41 25.47 41.56 40.00
CA VAL A 41 24.41 40.55 39.82
C VAL A 41 23.19 41.20 39.18
N LYS A 42 22.67 40.58 38.11
CA LYS A 42 21.42 40.97 37.44
C LYS A 42 20.39 39.86 37.56
N ARG A 43 19.14 40.21 37.85
CA ARG A 43 18.01 39.27 37.79
C ARG A 43 17.48 39.22 36.35
N GLY A 44 17.32 38.01 35.84
CA GLY A 44 16.78 37.72 34.52
C GLY A 44 16.37 36.25 34.45
N GLU A 45 15.70 35.85 33.37
CA GLU A 45 15.32 34.45 33.18
C GLU A 45 16.54 33.60 32.86
N LEU A 46 16.77 32.58 33.69
CA LEU A 46 17.81 31.58 33.46
C LEU A 46 17.17 30.40 32.72
N MET A 47 17.43 30.29 31.43
CA MET A 47 17.00 29.13 30.66
C MET A 47 17.95 27.96 30.93
N VAL A 48 17.44 26.93 31.60
CA VAL A 48 18.15 25.66 31.77
C VAL A 48 17.77 24.77 30.60
N ALA A 49 18.69 24.58 29.65
CA ALA A 49 18.51 23.63 28.56
C ALA A 49 19.01 22.25 28.99
N ILE A 50 18.17 21.23 28.84
CA ILE A 50 18.55 19.83 29.00
C ILE A 50 18.83 19.29 27.60
N SER A 51 20.09 18.98 27.31
CA SER A 51 20.46 18.29 26.07
C SER A 51 20.17 16.80 26.22
N ALA A 52 19.25 16.28 25.41
CA ALA A 52 18.97 14.86 25.31
C ALA A 52 19.16 14.40 23.86
N THR A 53 19.76 13.23 23.68
CA THR A 53 19.86 12.56 22.39
C THR A 53 18.72 11.57 22.26
N GLY A 54 17.98 11.62 21.15
CA GLY A 54 16.94 10.66 20.81
C GLY A 54 17.05 10.22 19.35
N THR A 55 16.48 9.07 19.01
CA THR A 55 16.33 8.59 17.65
C THR A 55 14.98 9.00 17.07
N VAL A 56 14.94 9.31 15.79
CA VAL A 56 13.69 9.57 15.07
C VAL A 56 13.27 8.28 14.38
N GLU A 57 12.04 7.84 14.64
CA GLU A 57 11.44 6.67 13.99
C GLU A 57 10.16 7.11 13.24
N PRO A 58 9.80 6.45 12.13
CA PRO A 58 8.53 6.68 11.45
C PRO A 58 7.36 6.32 12.38
N GLU A 59 6.28 7.10 12.31
CA GLU A 59 5.06 6.79 13.05
C GLU A 59 4.40 5.49 12.56
N GLU A 60 4.43 5.25 11.24
CA GLU A 60 3.91 4.05 10.61
C GLU A 60 4.87 3.55 9.52
N VAL A 61 5.10 2.24 9.49
CA VAL A 61 5.92 1.56 8.48
C VAL A 61 5.10 0.45 7.85
N ILE A 62 5.05 0.43 6.52
CA ILE A 62 4.31 -0.57 5.76
C ILE A 62 5.26 -1.31 4.83
N ASP A 63 5.32 -2.63 5.01
CA ASP A 63 6.09 -3.53 4.13
C ASP A 63 5.26 -3.87 2.90
N VAL A 64 5.72 -3.40 1.73
CA VAL A 64 5.09 -3.73 0.44
C VAL A 64 5.86 -4.87 -0.23
N GLY A 65 5.21 -6.02 -0.37
CA GLY A 65 5.78 -7.21 -1.00
C GLY A 65 4.94 -7.70 -2.19
N ALA A 66 5.56 -8.54 -3.03
CA ALA A 66 4.87 -9.26 -4.08
C ALA A 66 4.22 -10.53 -3.52
N GLN A 67 2.98 -10.83 -3.92
CA GLN A 67 2.32 -12.10 -3.57
C GLN A 67 2.75 -13.26 -4.49
N ILE A 68 3.52 -12.97 -5.54
CA ILE A 68 3.92 -13.91 -6.58
C ILE A 68 5.43 -13.79 -6.80
N ALA A 69 6.15 -14.91 -6.84
CA ALA A 69 7.59 -14.96 -7.12
C ALA A 69 7.85 -14.83 -8.63
N VAL A 70 8.35 -13.67 -9.06
CA VAL A 70 8.59 -13.34 -10.48
C VAL A 70 9.69 -12.27 -10.57
N GLN A 71 10.30 -12.16 -11.75
CA GLN A 71 11.29 -11.14 -12.08
C GLN A 71 10.71 -9.71 -12.11
N ILE A 72 11.39 -8.78 -11.44
CA ILE A 72 11.10 -7.34 -11.55
C ILE A 72 11.63 -6.82 -12.88
N MET A 73 10.75 -6.24 -13.71
CA MET A 73 11.11 -5.64 -15.00
C MET A 73 11.49 -4.17 -14.88
N SER A 74 10.72 -3.41 -14.11
CA SER A 74 10.94 -1.96 -13.98
C SER A 74 10.35 -1.40 -12.70
N PHE A 75 10.89 -0.26 -12.28
CA PHE A 75 10.29 0.55 -11.21
C PHE A 75 9.43 1.67 -11.80
N GLY A 76 8.42 2.09 -11.06
CA GLY A 76 7.55 3.20 -11.44
C GLY A 76 8.20 4.56 -11.21
N LYS A 77 7.36 5.60 -11.13
CA LYS A 77 7.80 7.00 -11.01
C LYS A 77 7.37 7.64 -9.70
N ASP A 78 8.23 8.47 -9.13
CA ASP A 78 7.96 9.31 -7.95
C ASP A 78 7.13 10.55 -8.34
N ALA A 79 6.73 11.34 -7.34
CA ALA A 79 6.00 12.60 -7.56
C ALA A 79 6.79 13.64 -8.40
N GLY A 80 8.10 13.49 -8.51
CA GLY A 80 8.99 14.31 -9.33
C GLY A 80 9.28 13.74 -10.73
N GLY A 81 8.66 12.62 -11.10
CA GLY A 81 8.84 11.96 -12.40
C GLY A 81 10.11 11.13 -12.55
N ARG A 82 10.90 10.96 -11.48
CA ARG A 82 12.11 10.11 -11.45
C ARG A 82 11.74 8.68 -11.08
N THR A 83 12.62 7.74 -11.37
CA THR A 83 12.44 6.34 -10.95
C THR A 83 12.36 6.26 -9.43
N VAL A 84 11.38 5.51 -8.95
CA VAL A 84 11.16 5.29 -7.52
C VAL A 84 12.39 4.64 -6.86
N ASP A 85 12.95 5.31 -5.87
CA ASP A 85 14.09 4.85 -5.07
C ASP A 85 13.97 5.30 -3.60
N TYR A 86 14.92 4.90 -2.75
CA TYR A 86 15.03 5.35 -1.36
C TYR A 86 14.91 6.89 -1.26
N GLY A 87 14.09 7.37 -0.32
CA GLY A 87 13.79 8.79 -0.12
C GLY A 87 12.79 9.38 -1.11
N SER A 88 12.26 8.59 -2.06
CA SER A 88 11.23 9.07 -2.99
C SER A 88 9.88 9.22 -2.29
N VAL A 89 9.19 10.33 -2.58
CA VAL A 89 7.83 10.59 -2.11
C VAL A 89 6.83 9.98 -3.10
N VAL A 90 5.93 9.16 -2.58
CA VAL A 90 4.89 8.47 -3.36
C VAL A 90 3.49 8.77 -2.79
N ALA A 91 2.50 8.82 -3.67
CA ALA A 91 1.10 8.89 -3.29
C ALA A 91 0.49 7.49 -3.21
N GLU A 92 -0.63 7.37 -2.52
CA GLU A 92 -1.46 6.15 -2.55
C GLU A 92 -1.82 5.79 -4.00
N GLY A 93 -1.73 4.50 -4.33
CA GLY A 93 -1.96 3.97 -5.68
C GLY A 93 -0.80 4.15 -6.66
N THR A 94 0.29 4.84 -6.28
CA THR A 94 1.45 5.01 -7.16
C THR A 94 2.09 3.66 -7.47
N VAL A 95 2.35 3.38 -8.75
CA VAL A 95 3.06 2.16 -9.16
C VAL A 95 4.50 2.24 -8.68
N LEU A 96 4.90 1.28 -7.85
CA LEU A 96 6.26 1.16 -7.31
C LEU A 96 7.12 0.29 -8.21
N ALA A 97 6.59 -0.86 -8.64
CA ALA A 97 7.29 -1.81 -9.48
C ALA A 97 6.33 -2.53 -10.42
N LYS A 98 6.86 -2.91 -11.59
CA LYS A 98 6.21 -3.79 -12.56
C LYS A 98 7.00 -5.07 -12.69
N ILE A 99 6.26 -6.15 -12.58
CA ILE A 99 6.71 -7.52 -12.73
C ILE A 99 6.43 -7.97 -14.18
N ASP A 100 7.15 -8.98 -14.66
CA ASP A 100 6.82 -9.64 -15.93
C ASP A 100 5.39 -10.20 -15.89
N ASP A 101 4.52 -9.61 -16.70
CA ASP A 101 3.11 -9.92 -16.79
C ASP A 101 2.77 -10.76 -18.02
N SER A 102 3.74 -11.10 -18.86
CA SER A 102 3.50 -11.73 -20.16
C SER A 102 2.64 -13.00 -20.07
N LEU A 103 2.97 -13.89 -19.13
CA LEU A 103 2.21 -15.12 -18.88
C LEU A 103 0.81 -14.82 -18.34
N TYR A 104 0.68 -13.90 -17.39
CA TYR A 104 -0.60 -13.55 -16.76
C TYR A 104 -1.53 -12.79 -17.70
N ALA A 105 -0.97 -11.97 -18.59
CA ALA A 105 -1.70 -11.27 -19.62
C ALA A 105 -2.22 -12.25 -20.67
N ALA A 106 -1.40 -13.23 -21.07
CA ALA A 106 -1.84 -14.32 -21.94
C ALA A 106 -2.96 -15.15 -21.30
N ASP A 107 -2.83 -15.52 -20.03
CA ASP A 107 -3.85 -16.25 -19.27
C ASP A 107 -5.17 -15.45 -19.18
N ALA A 108 -5.09 -14.15 -18.92
CA ALA A 108 -6.25 -13.26 -18.88
C ALA A 108 -6.93 -13.15 -20.25
N ALA A 109 -6.15 -13.03 -21.33
CA ALA A 109 -6.67 -13.00 -22.70
C ALA A 109 -7.34 -14.33 -23.08
N GLN A 110 -6.75 -15.46 -22.71
CA GLN A 110 -7.35 -16.79 -22.91
C GLN A 110 -8.66 -16.94 -22.15
N ALA A 111 -8.70 -16.53 -20.88
CA ALA A 111 -9.92 -16.56 -20.08
C ALA A 111 -11.01 -15.64 -20.64
N GLU A 112 -10.62 -14.50 -21.21
CA GLU A 112 -11.54 -13.57 -21.87
C GLU A 112 -12.15 -14.18 -23.13
N ALA A 113 -11.34 -14.84 -23.95
CA ALA A 113 -11.83 -15.60 -25.10
C ALA A 113 -12.83 -16.70 -24.67
N GLN A 114 -12.60 -17.36 -23.54
CA GLN A 114 -13.53 -18.35 -22.99
C GLN A 114 -14.87 -17.71 -22.57
N VAL A 115 -14.85 -16.51 -21.99
CA VAL A 115 -16.09 -15.76 -21.69
C VAL A 115 -16.85 -15.42 -22.97
N GLN A 116 -16.16 -14.97 -24.02
CA GLN A 116 -16.81 -14.68 -25.31
C GLN A 116 -17.43 -15.93 -25.94
N SER A 117 -16.74 -17.07 -25.89
CA SER A 117 -17.28 -18.36 -26.33
C SER A 117 -18.51 -18.78 -25.52
N GLY A 118 -18.46 -18.60 -24.19
CA GLY A 118 -19.60 -18.84 -23.29
C GLY A 118 -20.80 -17.94 -23.61
N ARG A 119 -20.56 -16.65 -23.89
CA ARG A 119 -21.61 -15.69 -24.30
C ARG A 119 -22.24 -16.09 -25.62
N ALA A 120 -21.45 -16.47 -26.62
CA ALA A 120 -21.95 -16.95 -27.90
C ALA A 120 -22.81 -18.22 -27.74
N THR A 121 -22.42 -19.11 -26.83
CA THR A 121 -23.19 -20.32 -26.51
C THR A 121 -24.53 -19.99 -25.85
N LEU A 122 -24.55 -19.05 -24.90
CA LEU A 122 -25.77 -18.55 -24.28
C LEU A 122 -26.69 -17.90 -25.33
N GLN A 123 -26.15 -17.05 -26.19
CA GLN A 123 -26.92 -16.39 -27.26
C GLN A 123 -27.53 -17.41 -28.22
N ARG A 124 -26.81 -18.48 -28.57
CA ARG A 124 -27.35 -19.59 -29.36
C ARG A 124 -28.52 -20.27 -28.65
N ALA A 125 -28.36 -20.62 -27.38
CA ALA A 125 -29.42 -21.26 -26.59
C ALA A 125 -30.67 -20.36 -26.44
N GLU A 126 -30.48 -19.04 -26.35
CA GLU A 126 -31.58 -18.06 -26.34
C GLU A 126 -32.32 -18.00 -27.67
N ALA A 127 -31.59 -18.04 -28.79
CA ALA A 127 -32.18 -18.09 -30.13
C ALA A 127 -32.96 -19.40 -30.35
N ASP A 128 -32.39 -20.53 -29.94
CA ASP A 128 -33.04 -21.85 -30.01
C ASP A 128 -34.32 -21.87 -29.15
N LEU A 129 -34.29 -21.29 -27.95
CA LEU A 129 -35.48 -21.15 -27.11
C LEU A 129 -36.55 -20.26 -27.78
N GLY A 130 -36.13 -19.23 -28.52
CA GLY A 130 -37.02 -18.42 -29.35
C GLY A 130 -37.76 -19.26 -30.40
N GLN A 131 -37.05 -20.14 -31.10
CA GLN A 131 -37.65 -21.07 -32.06
C GLN A 131 -38.64 -22.05 -31.39
N LEU A 132 -38.26 -22.62 -30.24
CA LEU A 132 -39.11 -23.52 -29.47
C LEU A 132 -40.39 -22.83 -28.98
N ARG A 133 -40.31 -21.58 -28.52
CA ARG A 133 -41.47 -20.77 -28.15
C ARG A 133 -42.39 -20.51 -29.33
N ALA A 134 -41.84 -20.16 -30.50
CA ALA A 134 -42.63 -19.96 -31.70
C ALA A 134 -43.36 -21.25 -32.12
N LYS A 135 -42.67 -22.41 -32.03
CA LYS A 135 -43.27 -23.70 -32.31
C LYS A 135 -44.39 -24.06 -31.33
N LEU A 136 -44.19 -23.81 -30.03
CA LEU A 136 -45.21 -24.01 -29.02
C LEU A 136 -46.45 -23.14 -29.28
N GLN A 137 -46.25 -21.86 -29.62
CA GLN A 137 -47.37 -20.98 -29.96
C GLN A 137 -48.14 -21.47 -31.19
N GLN A 138 -47.46 -22.03 -32.18
CA GLN A 138 -48.11 -22.64 -33.33
C GLN A 138 -48.96 -23.84 -32.91
N THR A 139 -48.37 -24.81 -32.21
CA THR A 139 -49.06 -26.04 -31.82
C THR A 139 -50.18 -25.79 -30.82
N GLU A 140 -50.03 -24.79 -29.94
CA GLU A 140 -51.09 -24.35 -29.03
C GLU A 140 -52.29 -23.79 -29.79
N ARG A 141 -52.07 -22.93 -30.80
CA ARG A 141 -53.18 -22.43 -31.63
C ARG A 141 -53.86 -23.56 -32.41
N ASP A 142 -53.09 -24.51 -32.92
CA ASP A 142 -53.62 -25.66 -33.66
C ASP A 142 -54.44 -26.57 -32.73
N TRP A 143 -53.94 -26.82 -31.52
CA TRP A 143 -54.63 -27.58 -30.48
C TRP A 143 -55.91 -26.90 -30.00
N GLN A 144 -55.89 -25.58 -29.78
CA GLN A 144 -57.10 -24.82 -29.44
C GLN A 144 -58.16 -24.88 -30.54
N ARG A 145 -57.76 -24.88 -31.82
CA ARG A 145 -58.71 -25.08 -32.93
C ARG A 145 -59.28 -26.50 -32.91
N ALA A 146 -58.44 -27.51 -32.70
CA ALA A 146 -58.89 -28.90 -32.59
C ALA A 146 -59.86 -29.11 -31.41
N GLN A 147 -59.59 -28.52 -30.24
CA GLN A 147 -60.48 -28.54 -29.07
C GLN A 147 -61.86 -27.95 -29.35
N LYS A 148 -61.93 -26.85 -30.11
CA LYS A 148 -63.20 -26.21 -30.49
C LYS A 148 -64.03 -27.05 -31.46
N LEU A 149 -63.36 -27.80 -32.34
CA LEU A 149 -64.02 -28.69 -33.31
C LEU A 149 -64.48 -30.00 -32.65
N GLY A 150 -63.71 -30.50 -31.67
CA GLY A 150 -63.95 -31.79 -31.02
C GLY A 150 -63.84 -32.99 -31.98
N PRO A 151 -63.82 -34.23 -31.46
CA PRO A 151 -63.93 -35.42 -32.31
C PRO A 151 -65.33 -35.45 -32.93
N SER A 152 -65.39 -35.23 -34.24
CA SER A 152 -66.63 -35.15 -35.04
C SER A 152 -66.35 -35.58 -36.49
N GLU A 153 -67.37 -35.66 -37.35
CA GLU A 153 -67.14 -35.92 -38.79
C GLU A 153 -66.14 -34.94 -39.44
N ALA A 154 -66.02 -33.72 -38.91
CA ALA A 154 -65.11 -32.70 -39.40
C ALA A 154 -63.64 -32.90 -38.96
N LEU A 155 -63.38 -33.68 -37.92
CA LEU A 155 -62.03 -33.96 -37.42
C LEU A 155 -61.94 -35.38 -36.86
N ALA A 156 -61.21 -36.24 -37.57
CA ALA A 156 -60.94 -37.60 -37.14
C ALA A 156 -60.23 -37.64 -35.79
N GLU A 157 -60.59 -38.60 -34.94
CA GLU A 157 -60.02 -38.81 -33.60
C GLU A 157 -58.49 -38.90 -33.63
N ALA A 158 -57.93 -39.64 -34.61
CA ALA A 158 -56.49 -39.73 -34.82
C ALA A 158 -55.81 -38.37 -35.08
N SER A 159 -56.52 -37.43 -35.74
CA SER A 159 -56.00 -36.07 -35.97
C SER A 159 -56.05 -35.23 -34.71
N TYR A 160 -57.11 -35.38 -33.91
CA TYR A 160 -57.25 -34.71 -32.61
C TYR A 160 -56.12 -35.12 -31.65
N ASP A 161 -55.85 -36.42 -31.54
CA ASP A 161 -54.77 -36.96 -30.71
C ASP A 161 -53.38 -36.53 -31.22
N ALA A 162 -53.21 -36.41 -32.54
CA ALA A 162 -51.98 -35.90 -33.13
C ALA A 162 -51.71 -34.43 -32.72
N TYR A 163 -52.73 -33.56 -32.74
CA TYR A 163 -52.58 -32.18 -32.28
C TYR A 163 -52.27 -32.08 -30.79
N LYS A 164 -52.93 -32.88 -29.96
CA LYS A 164 -52.64 -32.97 -28.52
C LYS A 164 -51.19 -33.39 -28.28
N SER A 165 -50.76 -34.48 -28.91
CA SER A 165 -49.40 -35.02 -28.79
C SER A 165 -48.35 -34.02 -29.27
N ALA A 166 -48.64 -33.27 -30.35
CA ALA A 166 -47.75 -32.23 -30.86
C ALA A 166 -47.61 -31.05 -29.90
N TYR A 167 -48.70 -30.65 -29.24
CA TYR A 167 -48.67 -29.63 -28.19
C TYR A 167 -47.85 -30.10 -26.98
N GLU A 168 -48.15 -31.29 -26.44
CA GLU A 168 -47.42 -31.85 -25.31
C GLU A 168 -45.91 -32.00 -25.61
N SER A 169 -45.56 -32.49 -26.80
CA SER A 169 -44.16 -32.55 -27.25
C SER A 169 -43.50 -31.17 -27.31
N ALA A 170 -44.19 -30.15 -27.83
CA ALA A 170 -43.66 -28.79 -27.87
C ALA A 170 -43.47 -28.19 -26.47
N THR A 171 -44.36 -28.49 -25.51
CA THR A 171 -44.20 -28.06 -24.11
C THR A 171 -42.98 -28.71 -23.45
N ALA A 172 -42.78 -30.01 -23.67
CA ALA A 172 -41.60 -30.73 -23.17
C ALA A 172 -40.31 -30.17 -23.77
N ASN A 173 -40.30 -29.89 -25.08
CA ASN A 173 -39.15 -29.29 -25.75
C ASN A 173 -38.83 -27.89 -25.22
N LEU A 174 -39.84 -27.09 -24.85
CA LEU A 174 -39.62 -25.79 -24.21
C LEU A 174 -38.88 -25.95 -22.87
N ALA A 175 -39.27 -26.93 -22.04
CA ALA A 175 -38.60 -27.21 -20.78
C ALA A 175 -37.13 -27.61 -20.98
N VAL A 176 -36.84 -28.43 -22.01
CA VAL A 176 -35.47 -28.78 -22.41
C VAL A 176 -34.68 -27.54 -22.83
N GLY A 177 -35.28 -26.66 -23.64
CA GLY A 177 -34.64 -25.39 -24.04
C GLY A 177 -34.33 -24.47 -22.85
N GLN A 178 -35.23 -24.40 -21.86
CA GLN A 178 -34.99 -23.63 -20.64
C GLN A 178 -33.83 -24.21 -19.82
N ALA A 179 -33.77 -25.55 -19.69
CA ALA A 179 -32.64 -26.23 -19.05
C ALA A 179 -31.32 -25.96 -19.78
N ALA A 180 -31.32 -25.93 -21.12
CA ALA A 180 -30.14 -25.59 -21.91
C ALA A 180 -29.64 -24.16 -21.65
N ILE A 181 -30.54 -23.18 -21.47
CA ILE A 181 -30.15 -21.82 -21.06
C ILE A 181 -29.51 -21.84 -19.67
N LEU A 182 -30.08 -22.55 -18.70
CA LEU A 182 -29.50 -22.64 -17.36
C LEU A 182 -28.08 -23.24 -17.41
N GLN A 183 -27.88 -24.28 -18.22
CA GLN A 183 -26.58 -24.89 -18.44
C GLN A 183 -25.59 -23.91 -19.09
N ALA A 184 -26.01 -23.18 -20.14
CA ALA A 184 -25.18 -22.19 -20.81
C ALA A 184 -24.80 -21.02 -19.88
N ARG A 185 -25.75 -20.55 -19.05
CA ARG A 185 -25.49 -19.54 -18.02
C ARG A 185 -24.49 -20.02 -16.97
N ALA A 186 -24.63 -21.26 -16.50
CA ALA A 186 -23.68 -21.84 -15.55
C ALA A 186 -22.27 -21.94 -16.16
N GLY A 187 -22.16 -22.36 -17.43
CA GLY A 187 -20.88 -22.38 -18.16
C GLY A 187 -20.27 -20.99 -18.33
N LEU A 188 -21.09 -19.98 -18.65
CA LEU A 188 -20.63 -18.59 -18.73
C LEU A 188 -20.16 -18.07 -17.36
N ALA A 189 -20.91 -18.32 -16.29
CA ALA A 189 -20.54 -17.91 -14.94
C ALA A 189 -19.21 -18.52 -14.49
N GLN A 190 -18.96 -19.79 -14.86
CA GLN A 190 -17.67 -20.45 -14.62
C GLN A 190 -16.53 -19.78 -15.40
N ALA A 191 -16.72 -19.47 -16.68
CA ALA A 191 -15.73 -18.76 -17.50
C ALA A 191 -15.42 -17.36 -16.93
N GLU A 192 -16.45 -16.63 -16.48
CA GLU A 192 -16.26 -15.32 -15.85
C GLU A 192 -15.52 -15.43 -14.52
N ALA A 193 -15.74 -16.48 -13.73
CA ALA A 193 -14.99 -16.72 -12.50
C ALA A 193 -13.50 -16.96 -12.79
N LEU A 194 -13.19 -17.72 -13.85
CA LEU A 194 -11.82 -17.93 -14.32
C LEU A 194 -11.17 -16.62 -14.78
N LEU A 195 -11.89 -15.80 -15.54
CA LEU A 195 -11.41 -14.48 -15.97
C LEU A 195 -11.16 -13.55 -14.77
N ARG A 196 -12.06 -13.52 -13.78
CA ARG A 196 -11.86 -12.74 -12.55
C ARG A 196 -10.60 -13.18 -11.79
N ARG A 197 -10.31 -14.49 -11.75
CA ARG A 197 -9.07 -15.01 -11.15
C ARG A 197 -7.84 -14.57 -11.94
N ALA A 198 -7.85 -14.78 -13.26
CA ALA A 198 -6.73 -14.40 -14.13
C ALA A 198 -6.42 -12.89 -14.07
N ARG A 199 -7.46 -12.04 -14.09
CA ARG A 199 -7.32 -10.59 -13.94
C ARG A 199 -6.77 -10.17 -12.56
N ARG A 200 -7.15 -10.86 -11.48
CA ARG A 200 -6.55 -10.62 -10.16
C ARG A 200 -5.06 -10.97 -10.15
N ASN A 201 -4.69 -12.12 -10.71
CA ASN A 201 -3.29 -12.49 -10.80
C ASN A 201 -2.49 -11.47 -11.63
N LEU A 202 -3.05 -11.02 -12.76
CA LEU A 202 -2.45 -9.96 -13.57
C LEU A 202 -2.31 -8.64 -12.79
N SER A 203 -3.28 -8.28 -11.94
CA SER A 203 -3.18 -7.07 -11.11
C SER A 203 -2.04 -7.15 -10.10
N TYR A 204 -1.70 -8.34 -9.61
CA TYR A 204 -0.56 -8.54 -8.71
C TYR A 204 0.80 -8.34 -9.39
N CYS A 205 0.86 -8.33 -10.74
CA CYS A 205 2.07 -7.96 -11.47
C CYS A 205 2.39 -6.46 -11.38
N THR A 206 1.45 -5.63 -10.94
CA THR A 206 1.67 -4.20 -10.69
C THR A 206 1.65 -3.93 -9.20
N ILE A 207 2.82 -3.67 -8.63
CA ILE A 207 2.96 -3.33 -7.21
C ILE A 207 2.66 -1.85 -7.05
N THR A 208 1.65 -1.52 -6.24
CA THR A 208 1.24 -0.14 -5.94
C THR A 208 1.45 0.19 -4.46
N SER A 209 1.61 1.47 -4.17
CA SER A 209 1.72 1.93 -2.79
C SER A 209 0.34 1.98 -2.12
N PRO A 210 0.14 1.36 -0.94
CA PRO A 210 -1.14 1.40 -0.23
C PRO A 210 -1.38 2.72 0.52
N VAL A 211 -0.35 3.55 0.68
CA VAL A 211 -0.43 4.82 1.41
C VAL A 211 0.40 5.90 0.75
N LYS A 212 0.15 7.16 1.12
CA LYS A 212 1.06 8.26 0.80
C LYS A 212 2.22 8.25 1.80
N GLY A 213 3.46 8.30 1.32
CA GLY A 213 4.63 8.28 2.19
C GLY A 213 5.96 8.45 1.48
N VAL A 214 7.04 8.17 2.21
CA VAL A 214 8.41 8.18 1.71
C VAL A 214 8.98 6.77 1.78
N ILE A 215 9.69 6.34 0.74
CA ILE A 215 10.31 5.02 0.71
C ILE A 215 11.52 4.99 1.62
N ILE A 216 11.44 4.18 2.66
CA ILE A 216 12.49 4.02 3.68
C ILE A 216 13.48 2.91 3.35
N ASP A 217 13.13 1.95 2.49
CA ASP A 217 14.00 0.85 2.12
C ASP A 217 13.55 0.23 0.79
N ARG A 218 14.50 -0.25 -0.01
CA ARG A 218 14.25 -1.01 -1.23
C ARG A 218 15.21 -2.19 -1.28
N ARG A 219 14.67 -3.39 -1.06
CA ARG A 219 15.45 -4.64 -0.96
C ARG A 219 15.51 -5.47 -2.26
N VAL A 220 15.08 -4.88 -3.38
CA VAL A 220 14.94 -5.60 -4.65
C VAL A 220 15.52 -4.79 -5.80
N ASN A 221 16.05 -5.49 -6.81
CA ASN A 221 16.62 -4.91 -8.02
C ASN A 221 15.94 -5.43 -9.28
N ILE A 222 16.05 -4.67 -10.37
CA ILE A 222 15.60 -5.11 -11.69
C ILE A 222 16.38 -6.37 -12.09
N GLY A 223 15.67 -7.39 -12.58
CA GLY A 223 16.27 -8.66 -12.98
C GLY A 223 16.45 -9.69 -11.86
N GLN A 224 16.14 -9.34 -10.62
CA GLN A 224 16.10 -10.30 -9.51
C GLN A 224 14.83 -11.15 -9.59
N THR A 225 14.97 -12.47 -9.41
CA THR A 225 13.89 -13.48 -9.37
C THR A 225 13.59 -13.94 -7.97
#